data_AF-A0A2M7LMP0-F1
#
_entry.id   AF-A0A2M7LMP0-F1
#
_cell.length_a   1.000
_cell.length_b   1.000
_cell.length_c   1.000
_cell.angle_alpha   90.00
_cell.angle_beta   90.00
_cell.angle_gamma   90.00
#
_symmetry.space_group_name_H-M   'P 1'
#
loop_
_entity.id
_entity.type
_entity.pdbx_description
1 polymer ?
#
loop_
_entity_poly.entity_id
_entity_poly.type
_entity_poly.pdbx_seq_one_letter_code
_entity_poly.pdbx_strand_id
1 'polypeptide(L)'
;LITYPKVVAIGEVGLDKHEYQNTKYEKYVVDNQFINAQKALLTEQIKLAITYKKSLILHNREAKKEILEALIKPAVAKALAGKAVFHCCEPDFELLNFAIKYHIYIGVDGDVTFNQEKQEFIKKVPLDLLVLETDSPYLLPRPPRKPACWRCGRSELLRSKKAYPNKPENIKIIAKFIAQLCGQPVDLIKEKTTENAKKLFFCNLIYGFGATKTGEKQLQQKQGPLNMNAFVNQLQLPK
;
A
#
# COMPACT_ATOMS: atom_id res chain seq x y z
N LEU A 1 8.47 -18.77 11.92
CA LEU A 1 7.44 -18.44 10.90
C LEU A 1 8.02 -17.86 9.61
N ILE A 2 8.96 -16.92 9.67
CA ILE A 2 9.50 -16.18 8.49
C ILE A 2 10.01 -17.05 7.32
N THR A 3 10.48 -18.26 7.60
CA THR A 3 10.99 -19.22 6.60
C THR A 3 9.90 -20.04 5.91
N TYR A 4 8.64 -19.95 6.35
CA TYR A 4 7.55 -20.75 5.78
C TYR A 4 7.22 -20.26 4.37
N PRO A 5 6.99 -21.16 3.39
CA PRO A 5 6.76 -20.76 1.98
C PRO A 5 5.56 -19.83 1.78
N LYS A 6 4.51 -19.97 2.61
CA LYS A 6 3.30 -19.13 2.53
C LYS A 6 3.49 -17.72 3.10
N VAL A 7 4.56 -17.46 3.85
CA VAL A 7 4.86 -16.14 4.42
C VAL A 7 5.59 -15.32 3.35
N VAL A 8 4.91 -14.32 2.80
CA VAL A 8 5.44 -13.50 1.68
C VAL A 8 5.98 -12.14 2.11
N ALA A 9 5.61 -11.66 3.30
CA ALA A 9 5.98 -10.35 3.79
C ALA A 9 6.27 -10.34 5.30
N ILE A 10 6.99 -9.32 5.75
CA ILE A 10 7.06 -8.87 7.14
C ILE A 10 6.04 -7.75 7.28
N GLY A 11 5.09 -7.94 8.18
CA GLY A 11 3.93 -7.09 8.24
C GLY A 11 2.84 -7.68 9.11
N GLU A 12 1.90 -6.86 9.59
CA GLU A 12 1.94 -5.40 9.48
C GLU A 12 2.90 -4.81 10.53
N VAL A 13 3.72 -3.84 10.12
CA VAL A 13 4.73 -3.20 10.99
C VAL A 13 4.72 -1.70 10.79
N GLY A 14 5.04 -0.91 11.80
CA GLY A 14 4.99 0.53 11.67
C GLY A 14 4.75 1.23 12.98
N LEU A 15 4.13 2.40 12.88
CA LEU A 15 3.78 3.21 14.03
C LEU A 15 2.31 3.62 13.97
N ASP A 16 1.65 3.54 15.12
CA ASP A 16 0.34 4.09 15.37
C ASP A 16 0.43 5.02 16.60
N LYS A 17 0.24 6.33 16.35
CA LYS A 17 0.22 7.35 17.41
C LYS A 17 -1.19 7.72 17.84
N HIS A 18 -2.21 7.07 17.29
CA HIS A 18 -3.58 7.39 17.63
C HIS A 18 -3.91 6.97 19.06
N GLU A 19 -4.52 7.90 19.81
CA GLU A 19 -5.00 7.64 21.16
C GLU A 19 -6.41 7.05 21.13
N TYR A 20 -6.51 5.76 21.42
CA TYR A 20 -7.79 5.05 21.40
C TYR A 20 -8.50 5.17 22.76
N GLN A 21 -9.76 5.61 22.74
CA GLN A 21 -10.54 5.80 23.98
C GLN A 21 -11.08 4.49 24.57
N ASN A 22 -11.37 3.49 23.73
CA ASN A 22 -11.98 2.21 24.13
C ASN A 22 -11.07 1.06 23.76
N THR A 23 -10.03 0.84 24.56
CA THR A 23 -9.08 -0.26 24.37
C THR A 23 -9.31 -1.36 25.40
N LYS A 24 -8.91 -2.59 25.06
CA LYS A 24 -8.88 -3.70 26.02
C LYS A 24 -7.77 -3.56 27.07
N TYR A 25 -6.86 -2.61 26.91
CA TYR A 25 -5.73 -2.39 27.78
C TYR A 25 -6.12 -1.38 28.85
N GLU A 26 -5.96 -1.77 30.12
CA GLU A 26 -6.31 -0.94 31.28
C GLU A 26 -5.52 0.39 31.32
N LYS A 27 -4.32 0.42 30.73
CA LYS A 27 -3.48 1.60 30.57
C LYS A 27 -2.99 1.67 29.14
N TYR A 28 -3.72 2.38 28.29
CA TYR A 28 -3.26 2.74 26.94
C TYR A 28 -2.94 4.23 26.92
N VAL A 29 -1.66 4.56 26.83
CA VAL A 29 -1.17 5.94 26.75
C VAL A 29 -0.13 5.99 25.64
N VAL A 30 -0.29 6.95 24.73
CA VAL A 30 0.69 7.19 23.66
C VAL A 30 1.69 8.24 24.17
N ASP A 31 2.71 7.78 24.88
CA ASP A 31 3.80 8.62 25.35
C ASP A 31 5.10 8.40 24.56
N ASN A 32 6.15 9.14 24.92
CA ASN A 32 7.46 9.02 24.27
C ASN A 32 8.08 7.62 24.44
N GLN A 33 7.83 6.94 25.56
CA GLN A 33 8.36 5.58 25.78
C GLN A 33 7.69 4.60 24.83
N PHE A 34 6.37 4.70 24.67
CA PHE A 34 5.58 3.89 23.73
C PHE A 34 6.03 4.12 22.28
N ILE A 35 6.18 5.38 21.86
CA ILE A 35 6.65 5.73 20.50
C ILE A 35 8.07 5.20 20.26
N ASN A 36 8.98 5.35 21.23
CA ASN A 36 10.35 4.84 21.10
C ASN A 36 10.40 3.30 20.97
N ALA A 37 9.53 2.59 21.69
CA ALA A 37 9.40 1.14 21.53
C ALA A 37 8.93 0.75 20.13
N GLN A 38 7.94 1.46 19.56
CA GLN A 38 7.49 1.23 18.18
C GLN A 38 8.61 1.51 17.16
N LYS A 39 9.38 2.59 17.32
CA LYS A 39 10.54 2.91 16.45
C LYS A 39 11.61 1.82 16.48
N ALA A 40 11.91 1.28 17.67
CA ALA A 40 12.88 0.22 17.84
C ALA A 40 12.41 -1.08 17.14
N LEU A 41 11.15 -1.47 17.34
CA LEU A 41 10.56 -2.64 16.70
C LEU A 41 10.52 -2.51 15.17
N LEU A 42 10.10 -1.34 14.66
CA LEU A 42 10.10 -1.07 13.22
C LEU A 42 11.50 -1.26 12.63
N THR A 43 12.53 -0.74 13.29
CA THR A 43 13.92 -0.87 12.82
C THR A 43 14.36 -2.33 12.72
N GLU A 44 14.05 -3.15 13.73
CA GLU A 44 14.38 -4.57 13.70
C GLU A 44 13.56 -5.34 12.66
N GLN A 45 12.29 -5.00 12.46
CA GLN A 45 11.43 -5.64 11.46
C GLN A 45 11.83 -5.28 10.02
N ILE A 46 12.28 -4.04 9.78
CA ILE A 46 12.90 -3.63 8.51
C ILE A 46 14.15 -4.49 8.23
N LYS A 47 15.02 -4.67 9.23
CA LYS A 47 16.20 -5.54 9.09
C LYS A 47 15.80 -6.96 8.72
N LEU A 48 14.78 -7.52 9.39
CA LEU A 48 14.26 -8.86 9.07
C LEU A 48 13.75 -8.95 7.63
N ALA A 49 12.99 -7.96 7.15
CA ALA A 49 12.49 -7.95 5.77
C ALA A 49 13.64 -7.96 4.76
N ILE A 50 14.67 -7.14 4.99
CA ILE A 50 15.86 -7.07 4.14
C ILE A 50 16.65 -8.39 4.18
N THR A 51 16.96 -8.90 5.38
CA THR A 51 17.74 -10.13 5.57
C THR A 51 17.09 -11.34 4.90
N TYR A 52 15.77 -11.49 5.05
CA TYR A 52 15.02 -12.62 4.49
C TYR A 52 14.45 -12.34 3.10
N LYS A 53 14.76 -11.18 2.50
CA LYS A 53 14.28 -10.74 1.17
C LYS A 53 12.75 -10.84 1.05
N LYS A 54 12.04 -10.54 2.13
CA LYS A 54 10.57 -10.52 2.19
C LYS A 54 10.08 -9.10 1.93
N SER A 55 8.86 -8.99 1.42
CA SER A 55 8.22 -7.69 1.25
C SER A 55 7.90 -7.08 2.61
N LEU A 56 7.74 -5.76 2.69
CA LEU A 56 7.43 -5.02 3.90
C LEU A 56 6.05 -4.37 3.78
N ILE A 57 5.17 -4.62 4.73
CA ILE A 57 3.85 -3.96 4.81
C ILE A 57 3.93 -2.95 5.95
N LEU A 58 3.89 -1.66 5.60
CA LEU A 58 4.07 -0.54 6.52
C LEU A 58 2.73 0.04 6.93
N HIS A 59 2.45 0.01 8.23
CA HIS A 59 1.41 0.81 8.88
C HIS A 59 1.94 2.20 9.17
N ASN A 60 1.12 3.21 8.92
CA ASN A 60 1.39 4.57 9.36
C ASN A 60 0.07 5.19 9.79
N ARG A 61 0.00 5.56 11.07
CA ARG A 61 -1.08 6.41 11.59
C ARG A 61 -0.51 7.54 12.40
N GLU A 62 -0.64 8.76 11.87
CA GLU A 62 -0.12 10.00 12.47
C GLU A 62 1.42 9.98 12.73
N ALA A 63 2.18 9.09 12.07
CA ALA A 63 3.57 8.79 12.38
C ALA A 63 4.53 8.89 11.19
N LYS A 64 4.14 9.65 10.15
CA LYS A 64 4.86 9.73 8.86
C LYS A 64 6.34 10.05 9.01
N LYS A 65 6.68 10.93 9.96
CA LYS A 65 8.05 11.39 10.20
C LYS A 65 8.95 10.22 10.61
N GLU A 66 8.53 9.44 11.59
CA GLU A 66 9.29 8.30 12.09
C GLU A 66 9.41 7.17 11.06
N ILE A 67 8.35 6.96 10.28
CA ILE A 67 8.36 6.00 9.16
C ILE A 67 9.40 6.41 8.12
N LEU A 68 9.37 7.67 7.66
CA LEU A 68 10.33 8.17 6.67
C LEU A 68 11.76 8.19 7.21
N GLU A 69 11.97 8.57 8.48
CA GLU A 69 13.28 8.50 9.16
C GLU A 69 13.86 7.08 9.15
N ALA A 70 13.02 6.06 9.36
CA ALA A 70 13.46 4.66 9.34
C ALA A 70 13.84 4.19 7.92
N LEU A 71 13.18 4.72 6.89
CA LEU A 71 13.33 4.26 5.50
C LEU A 71 14.38 5.06 4.69
N ILE A 72 14.62 6.33 5.02
CA ILE A 72 15.42 7.25 4.19
C ILE A 72 16.89 6.84 4.04
N LYS A 73 17.40 5.98 4.93
CA LYS A 73 18.77 5.47 4.84
C LYS A 73 18.98 4.84 3.45
N PRO A 74 19.96 5.28 2.63
CA PRO A 74 20.06 4.86 1.23
C PRO A 74 20.10 3.34 1.02
N ALA A 75 20.79 2.61 1.90
CA ALA A 75 20.84 1.15 1.85
C ALA A 75 19.48 0.49 2.12
N VAL A 76 18.69 1.05 3.05
CA VAL A 76 17.33 0.57 3.38
C VAL A 76 16.39 0.86 2.22
N ALA A 77 16.34 2.12 1.77
CA ALA A 77 15.48 2.53 0.66
C ALA A 77 15.74 1.70 -0.61
N LYS A 78 17.01 1.48 -0.96
CA LYS A 78 17.39 0.64 -2.10
C LYS A 78 17.01 -0.83 -1.91
N ALA A 79 17.18 -1.38 -0.72
CA ALA A 79 16.85 -2.79 -0.45
C ALA A 79 15.34 -3.06 -0.49
N LEU A 80 14.52 -2.06 -0.13
CA LEU A 80 13.07 -2.14 -0.09
C LEU A 80 12.38 -1.66 -1.37
N ALA A 81 13.12 -1.10 -2.33
CA ALA A 81 12.56 -0.65 -3.61
C ALA A 81 11.83 -1.81 -4.33
N GLY A 82 10.56 -1.59 -4.68
CA GLY A 82 9.66 -2.59 -5.26
C GLY A 82 9.27 -3.73 -4.32
N LYS A 83 9.60 -3.62 -3.03
CA LYS A 83 9.36 -4.65 -2.00
C LYS A 83 8.71 -4.09 -0.74
N ALA A 84 8.16 -2.88 -0.80
CA ALA A 84 7.45 -2.29 0.33
C ALA A 84 6.13 -1.67 -0.13
N VAL A 85 5.15 -1.63 0.77
CA VAL A 85 3.88 -0.94 0.57
C VAL A 85 3.53 -0.15 1.82
N PHE A 86 3.06 1.09 1.63
CA PHE A 86 2.31 1.81 2.65
C PHE A 86 0.87 1.29 2.62
N HIS A 87 0.53 0.41 3.55
CA HIS A 87 -0.83 -0.13 3.71
C HIS A 87 -1.78 0.98 4.15
N CYS A 88 -3.03 0.94 3.68
CA CYS A 88 -4.08 1.90 4.03
C CYS A 88 -3.56 3.35 3.97
N CYS A 89 -2.84 3.69 2.91
CA CYS A 89 -1.97 4.87 2.91
C CYS A 89 -2.77 6.15 3.13
N GLU A 90 -2.33 6.95 4.11
CA GLU A 90 -2.89 8.29 4.35
C GLU A 90 -2.63 9.20 3.13
N PRO A 91 -3.51 10.17 2.84
CA PRO A 91 -3.35 11.10 1.72
C PRO A 91 -2.26 12.16 2.02
N ASP A 92 -1.00 11.75 2.03
CA ASP A 92 0.16 12.59 2.36
C ASP A 92 1.17 12.69 1.20
N PHE A 93 1.51 13.92 0.83
CA PHE A 93 2.40 14.18 -0.31
C PHE A 93 3.87 13.85 -0.06
N GLU A 94 4.34 13.89 1.19
CA GLU A 94 5.72 13.48 1.51
C GLU A 94 5.86 11.98 1.36
N LEU A 95 4.87 11.20 1.84
CA LEU A 95 4.81 9.75 1.63
C LEU A 95 4.75 9.41 0.14
N LEU A 96 3.92 10.11 -0.65
CA LEU A 96 3.85 9.89 -2.10
C LEU A 96 5.17 10.20 -2.82
N ASN A 97 5.80 11.33 -2.50
CA ASN A 97 7.08 11.69 -3.10
C ASN A 97 8.17 10.67 -2.76
N PHE A 98 8.18 10.18 -1.52
CA PHE A 98 9.07 9.11 -1.09
C PHE A 98 8.79 7.81 -1.85
N ALA A 99 7.50 7.45 -1.99
CA ALA A 99 7.06 6.27 -2.71
C ALA A 99 7.46 6.29 -4.18
N ILE A 100 7.30 7.43 -4.87
CA ILE A 100 7.73 7.61 -6.25
C ILE A 100 9.26 7.49 -6.35
N LYS A 101 10.00 8.16 -5.46
CA LYS A 101 11.46 8.19 -5.49
C LYS A 101 12.09 6.81 -5.28
N TYR A 102 11.52 6.00 -4.39
CA TYR A 102 12.09 4.71 -4.00
C TYR A 102 11.26 3.50 -4.44
N HIS A 103 10.28 3.71 -5.31
CA HIS A 103 9.41 2.68 -5.85
C HIS A 103 8.73 1.84 -4.74
N ILE A 104 8.09 2.52 -3.79
CA ILE A 104 7.27 1.89 -2.75
C ILE A 104 5.80 1.96 -3.19
N TYR A 105 5.07 0.88 -3.00
CA TYR A 105 3.67 0.80 -3.39
C TYR A 105 2.77 1.58 -2.42
N ILE A 106 1.64 2.03 -2.92
CA ILE A 106 0.57 2.71 -2.19
C ILE A 106 -0.64 1.79 -2.12
N GLY A 107 -0.99 1.35 -0.90
CA GLY A 107 -2.17 0.56 -0.61
C GLY A 107 -3.41 1.44 -0.48
N VAL A 108 -4.49 1.05 -1.19
CA VAL A 108 -5.76 1.78 -1.21
C VAL A 108 -6.92 0.84 -0.93
N ASP A 109 -7.68 1.24 0.08
CA ASP A 109 -8.82 0.51 0.63
C ASP A 109 -10.16 1.21 0.29
N GLY A 110 -11.22 0.89 1.03
CA GLY A 110 -12.56 1.38 0.78
C GLY A 110 -12.79 2.85 1.15
N ASP A 111 -11.90 3.47 1.93
CA ASP A 111 -11.98 4.88 2.33
C ASP A 111 -12.04 5.85 1.16
N VAL A 112 -11.40 5.51 0.04
CA VAL A 112 -11.39 6.29 -1.21
C VAL A 112 -12.80 6.58 -1.72
N THR A 113 -13.78 5.74 -1.37
CA THR A 113 -15.16 5.91 -1.81
C THR A 113 -15.94 7.01 -1.06
N PHE A 114 -15.41 7.50 0.06
CA PHE A 114 -16.07 8.51 0.89
C PHE A 114 -15.16 9.58 1.49
N ASN A 115 -13.84 9.43 1.40
CA ASN A 115 -12.87 10.44 1.79
C ASN A 115 -12.42 11.26 0.56
N GLN A 116 -12.74 12.55 0.53
CA GLN A 116 -12.39 13.45 -0.58
C GLN A 116 -10.88 13.70 -0.69
N GLU A 117 -10.16 13.82 0.44
CA GLU A 117 -8.71 14.00 0.43
C GLU A 117 -8.01 12.77 -0.16
N LYS A 118 -8.48 11.57 0.21
CA LYS A 118 -8.04 10.31 -0.40
C LYS A 118 -8.29 10.31 -1.91
N GLN A 119 -9.45 10.78 -2.37
CA GLN A 119 -9.76 10.86 -3.81
C GLN A 119 -8.79 11.76 -4.57
N GLU A 120 -8.52 12.97 -4.06
CA GLU A 120 -7.57 13.88 -4.69
C GLU A 120 -6.13 13.36 -4.65
N PHE A 121 -5.78 12.66 -3.58
CA PHE A 121 -4.49 11.97 -3.46
C PHE A 121 -4.34 10.87 -4.52
N ILE A 122 -5.32 9.97 -4.67
CA ILE A 122 -5.26 8.85 -5.63
C ILE A 122 -5.13 9.31 -7.08
N LYS A 123 -5.72 10.44 -7.46
CA LYS A 123 -5.53 11.02 -8.80
C LYS A 123 -4.05 11.32 -9.13
N LYS A 124 -3.21 11.53 -8.11
CA LYS A 124 -1.79 11.85 -8.25
C LYS A 124 -0.88 10.63 -8.09
N VAL A 125 -1.41 9.49 -7.65
CA VAL A 125 -0.64 8.25 -7.49
C VAL A 125 -0.42 7.60 -8.86
N PRO A 126 0.83 7.33 -9.27
CA PRO A 126 1.11 6.56 -10.48
C PRO A 126 0.48 5.16 -10.42
N LEU A 127 -0.18 4.73 -11.50
CA LEU A 127 -0.92 3.46 -11.53
C LEU A 127 0.00 2.23 -11.33
N ASP A 128 1.28 2.33 -11.67
CA ASP A 128 2.31 1.30 -11.47
C ASP A 128 2.78 1.18 -10.01
N LEU A 129 2.41 2.13 -9.14
CA LEU A 129 2.64 2.08 -7.69
C LEU A 129 1.39 1.71 -6.89
N LEU A 130 0.23 1.62 -7.53
CA LEU A 130 -1.04 1.40 -6.85
C LEU A 130 -1.30 -0.10 -6.60
N VAL A 131 -1.68 -0.45 -5.37
CA VAL A 131 -2.23 -1.77 -5.02
C VAL A 131 -3.56 -1.60 -4.28
N LEU A 132 -4.49 -2.53 -4.53
CA LEU A 132 -5.82 -2.48 -3.90
C LEU A 132 -5.90 -3.46 -2.74
N GLU A 133 -6.61 -3.04 -1.71
CA GLU A 133 -6.95 -3.86 -0.56
C GLU A 133 -8.37 -3.55 -0.08
N THR A 134 -8.85 -4.31 0.89
CA THR A 134 -10.17 -4.03 1.49
C THR A 134 -10.10 -3.65 2.94
N ASP A 135 -9.01 -4.02 3.60
CA ASP A 135 -8.86 -3.96 5.06
C ASP A 135 -10.05 -4.59 5.82
N SER A 136 -10.64 -5.64 5.25
CA SER A 136 -11.79 -6.32 5.86
C SER A 136 -11.42 -6.91 7.22
N PRO A 137 -12.26 -6.74 8.26
CA PRO A 137 -13.68 -6.37 8.21
C PRO A 137 -13.98 -4.86 8.27
N TYR A 138 -12.96 -4.00 8.24
CA TYR A 138 -13.08 -2.55 8.32
C TYR A 138 -13.24 -1.90 6.94
N LEU A 139 -13.45 -0.58 6.92
CA LEU A 139 -13.42 0.25 5.71
C LEU A 139 -14.36 -0.22 4.58
N LEU A 140 -15.61 -0.57 4.93
CA LEU A 140 -16.64 -0.98 3.97
C LEU A 140 -16.81 0.10 2.87
N PRO A 141 -16.49 -0.19 1.60
CA PRO A 141 -16.60 0.80 0.54
C PRO A 141 -18.06 1.15 0.28
N ARG A 142 -18.29 2.42 -0.05
CA ARG A 142 -19.58 2.93 -0.48
C ARG A 142 -19.61 2.94 -2.01
N PRO A 143 -20.52 2.22 -2.67
CA PRO A 143 -20.64 2.37 -4.11
C PRO A 143 -20.97 3.84 -4.45
N PRO A 144 -20.61 4.30 -5.66
CA PRO A 144 -20.98 5.62 -6.15
C PRO A 144 -22.46 5.85 -5.88
N ARG A 145 -22.83 6.99 -5.28
CA ARG A 145 -24.23 7.30 -5.03
C ARG A 145 -24.98 7.20 -6.35
N LYS A 146 -25.85 6.22 -6.51
CA LYS A 146 -26.91 6.35 -7.50
C LYS A 146 -27.74 7.57 -7.09
N PRO A 147 -28.13 8.45 -8.02
CA PRO A 147 -29.12 9.47 -7.72
C PRO A 147 -30.31 8.77 -7.05
N ALA A 148 -30.85 9.38 -5.99
CA ALA A 148 -32.03 8.84 -5.33
C ALA A 148 -33.07 8.55 -6.41
N CYS A 149 -33.73 7.39 -6.33
CA CYS A 149 -34.82 7.08 -7.24
C CYS A 149 -35.82 8.24 -7.15
N TRP A 150 -35.96 9.03 -8.21
CA TRP A 150 -36.87 10.19 -8.26
C TRP A 150 -38.27 9.84 -7.78
N ARG A 151 -38.69 8.59 -8.05
CA ARG A 151 -40.01 8.07 -7.69
C ARG A 151 -40.18 7.72 -6.21
N CYS A 152 -39.13 7.41 -5.46
CA CYS A 152 -39.29 7.02 -4.05
C CYS A 152 -38.33 7.66 -3.05
N GLY A 153 -37.45 8.58 -3.48
CA GLY A 153 -36.52 9.31 -2.60
C GLY A 153 -35.48 8.43 -1.89
N ARG A 154 -35.58 7.10 -2.02
CA ARG A 154 -34.64 6.13 -1.48
C ARG A 154 -33.37 6.22 -2.31
N SER A 155 -32.34 6.82 -1.71
CA SER A 155 -30.99 6.40 -2.07
C SER A 155 -30.87 4.94 -1.66
N GLU A 156 -30.33 4.11 -2.56
CA GLU A 156 -29.94 2.73 -2.28
C GLU A 156 -28.74 2.77 -1.33
N LEU A 157 -28.96 3.31 -0.13
CA LEU A 157 -27.98 3.42 0.92
C LEU A 157 -27.82 2.01 1.47
N LEU A 158 -26.66 1.40 1.17
CA LEU A 158 -25.95 0.45 2.04
C LEU A 158 -25.59 1.06 3.42
N ARG A 159 -26.47 1.91 3.92
CA ARG A 159 -26.54 2.50 5.25
C ARG A 159 -27.89 2.11 5.83
N SER A 160 -28.35 0.87 5.57
CA SER A 160 -29.22 0.21 6.52
C SER A 160 -28.47 0.22 7.85
N LYS A 161 -29.17 0.51 8.94
CA LYS A 161 -28.66 0.83 10.29
C LYS A 161 -27.81 -0.28 10.95
N LYS A 162 -27.40 -1.30 10.20
CA LYS A 162 -26.53 -2.41 10.57
C LYS A 162 -25.39 -2.44 9.54
N ALA A 163 -24.30 -1.72 9.82
CA ALA A 163 -23.11 -1.79 8.97
C ALA A 163 -22.62 -3.24 8.99
N TYR A 164 -22.78 -3.96 7.88
CA TYR A 164 -22.24 -5.30 7.74
C TYR A 164 -20.71 -5.21 7.68
N PRO A 165 -19.97 -6.18 8.25
CA PRO A 165 -18.51 -6.19 8.15
C PRO A 165 -18.10 -6.18 6.68
N ASN A 166 -17.03 -5.45 6.37
CA ASN A 166 -16.46 -5.48 5.04
C ASN A 166 -15.96 -6.89 4.72
N LYS A 167 -15.86 -7.19 3.42
CA LYS A 167 -15.43 -8.49 2.92
C LYS A 167 -14.43 -8.31 1.77
N PRO A 168 -13.49 -9.26 1.59
CA PRO A 168 -12.52 -9.22 0.49
C PRO A 168 -13.17 -9.09 -0.91
N GLU A 169 -14.38 -9.63 -1.09
CA GLU A 169 -15.14 -9.54 -2.35
C GLU A 169 -15.50 -8.10 -2.77
N ASN A 170 -15.46 -7.15 -1.82
CA ASN A 170 -15.76 -5.74 -2.07
C ASN A 170 -14.62 -4.99 -2.75
N ILE A 171 -13.45 -5.62 -2.97
CA ILE A 171 -12.34 -5.03 -3.74
C ILE A 171 -12.78 -4.61 -5.15
N LYS A 172 -13.77 -5.30 -5.74
CA LYS A 172 -14.37 -4.94 -7.03
C LYS A 172 -15.08 -3.58 -7.02
N ILE A 173 -15.61 -3.16 -5.87
CA ILE A 173 -16.26 -1.85 -5.70
C ILE A 173 -15.18 -0.77 -5.69
N ILE A 174 -14.08 -1.01 -4.98
CA ILE A 174 -12.92 -0.12 -4.90
C ILE A 174 -12.30 0.08 -6.29
N ALA A 175 -12.03 -1.01 -7.01
CA ALA A 175 -11.50 -0.96 -8.38
C ALA A 175 -12.41 -0.17 -9.33
N LYS A 176 -13.74 -0.37 -9.26
CA LYS A 176 -14.73 0.39 -10.05
C LYS A 176 -14.72 1.88 -9.71
N PHE A 177 -14.62 2.21 -8.43
CA PHE A 177 -14.61 3.59 -7.98
C PHE A 177 -13.34 4.31 -8.47
N ILE A 178 -12.17 3.70 -8.31
CA ILE A 178 -10.89 4.26 -8.78
C ILE A 178 -10.88 4.43 -10.30
N ALA A 179 -11.40 3.45 -11.04
CA ALA A 179 -11.52 3.56 -12.50
C ALA A 179 -12.35 4.78 -12.93
N GLN A 180 -13.49 5.02 -12.27
CA GLN A 180 -14.30 6.23 -12.50
C GLN A 180 -13.56 7.51 -12.11
N LEU A 181 -12.90 7.50 -10.95
CA LEU A 181 -12.16 8.64 -10.41
C LEU A 181 -11.02 9.09 -11.33
N CYS A 182 -10.30 8.14 -11.92
CA CYS A 182 -9.15 8.39 -12.80
C CYS A 182 -9.52 8.47 -14.29
N GLY A 183 -10.79 8.25 -14.66
CA GLY A 183 -11.21 8.20 -16.07
C GLY A 183 -10.59 7.05 -16.87
N GLN A 184 -10.33 5.91 -16.22
CA GLN A 184 -9.66 4.75 -16.82
C GLN A 184 -10.61 3.55 -16.94
N PRO A 185 -10.37 2.61 -17.87
CA PRO A 185 -11.11 1.35 -17.91
C PRO A 185 -10.90 0.54 -16.62
N VAL A 186 -11.98 -0.06 -16.10
CA VAL A 186 -11.92 -0.95 -14.91
C VAL A 186 -10.94 -2.10 -15.10
N ASP A 187 -10.88 -2.66 -16.31
CA ASP A 187 -10.01 -3.80 -16.58
C ASP A 187 -8.52 -3.41 -16.54
N LEU A 188 -8.18 -2.18 -16.93
CA LEU A 188 -6.83 -1.65 -16.78
C LEU A 188 -6.45 -1.51 -15.29
N ILE A 189 -7.34 -0.95 -14.47
CA ILE A 189 -7.10 -0.82 -13.02
C ILE A 189 -6.89 -2.20 -12.39
N LYS A 190 -7.76 -3.17 -12.71
CA LYS A 190 -7.63 -4.54 -12.23
C LYS A 190 -6.30 -5.18 -12.65
N GLU A 191 -5.95 -5.11 -13.93
CA GLU A 191 -4.74 -5.71 -14.47
C GLU A 191 -3.51 -5.13 -13.80
N LYS A 192 -3.38 -3.81 -13.78
CA LYS A 192 -2.20 -3.13 -13.21
C LYS A 192 -2.07 -3.34 -11.71
N THR A 193 -3.13 -3.16 -10.94
CA THR A 193 -3.05 -3.35 -9.49
C THR A 193 -2.79 -4.82 -9.11
N THR A 194 -3.28 -5.78 -9.91
CA THR A 194 -2.96 -7.21 -9.75
C THR A 194 -1.50 -7.50 -10.12
N GLU A 195 -1.00 -6.94 -11.21
CA GLU A 195 0.41 -7.05 -11.62
C GLU A 195 1.34 -6.51 -10.53
N ASN A 196 1.02 -5.34 -9.99
CA ASN A 196 1.76 -4.70 -8.90
C ASN A 196 1.77 -5.55 -7.63
N ALA A 197 0.62 -6.08 -7.21
CA ALA A 197 0.54 -6.98 -6.05
C ALA A 197 1.36 -8.26 -6.26
N LYS A 198 1.36 -8.82 -7.48
CA LYS A 198 2.20 -9.97 -7.84
C LYS A 198 3.69 -9.63 -7.76
N LYS A 199 4.11 -8.49 -8.29
CA LYS A 199 5.50 -8.01 -8.21
C LYS A 199 5.92 -7.80 -6.76
N LEU A 200 5.08 -7.12 -5.98
CA LEU A 200 5.31 -6.82 -4.58
C LEU A 200 5.52 -8.10 -3.77
N PHE A 201 4.63 -9.09 -3.84
CA PHE A 201 4.64 -10.23 -2.91
C PHE A 201 5.26 -11.52 -3.47
N PHE A 202 5.36 -11.68 -4.79
CA PHE A 202 5.69 -12.97 -5.41
C PHE A 202 6.85 -12.94 -6.40
N CYS A 203 7.43 -11.79 -6.75
CA CYS A 203 8.53 -11.72 -7.72
C CYS A 203 9.80 -12.51 -7.28
N ASN A 204 10.01 -12.69 -5.97
CA ASN A 204 11.11 -13.51 -5.45
C ASN A 204 10.80 -15.03 -5.43
N LEU A 205 9.55 -15.45 -5.63
CA LEU A 205 9.14 -16.88 -5.61
C LEU A 205 9.31 -17.58 -6.96
N ILE A 206 9.34 -16.82 -8.06
CA ILE A 206 9.52 -17.36 -9.43
C ILE A 206 10.91 -18.00 -9.61
N TYR A 207 11.91 -17.52 -8.87
CA TYR A 207 13.26 -18.10 -8.87
C TYR A 207 13.43 -19.30 -7.93
N GLY A 208 12.40 -19.69 -7.16
CA GLY A 208 12.49 -20.72 -6.11
C GLY A 208 11.87 -22.08 -6.47
N PHE A 209 11.11 -22.17 -7.55
CA PHE A 209 10.50 -23.42 -8.04
C PHE A 209 10.86 -23.62 -9.52
N GLY A 210 11.96 -24.34 -9.79
CA GLY A 210 12.17 -24.97 -11.09
C GLY A 210 13.20 -24.36 -12.06
N ALA A 211 14.20 -23.62 -11.61
CA ALA A 211 15.35 -23.31 -12.48
C ALA A 211 16.39 -24.44 -12.43
N THR A 212 16.24 -25.46 -13.28
CA THR A 212 17.34 -26.35 -13.62
C THR A 212 18.49 -25.54 -14.24
N LYS A 213 19.72 -25.84 -13.83
CA LYS A 213 21.00 -25.12 -14.04
C LYS A 213 21.42 -24.77 -15.49
N THR A 214 20.52 -24.82 -16.48
CA THR A 214 20.84 -24.63 -17.90
C THR A 214 20.43 -23.25 -18.45
N GLY A 215 19.59 -22.48 -17.73
CA GLY A 215 19.11 -21.16 -18.21
C GLY A 215 19.95 -19.94 -17.80
N GLU A 216 20.85 -20.07 -16.83
CA GLU A 216 21.56 -18.93 -16.23
C GLU A 216 22.51 -18.20 -17.19
N LYS A 217 22.94 -18.83 -18.29
CA LYS A 217 23.89 -18.22 -19.24
C LYS A 217 23.26 -17.34 -20.32
N GLN A 218 21.95 -17.38 -20.55
CA GLN A 218 21.34 -16.61 -21.67
C GLN A 218 20.66 -15.29 -21.25
N LEU A 219 20.34 -15.09 -19.97
CA LEU A 219 19.65 -13.88 -19.50
C LEU A 219 20.57 -12.76 -19.01
N GLN A 220 21.87 -13.02 -18.79
CA GLN A 220 22.83 -12.00 -18.34
C GLN A 220 23.27 -11.00 -19.43
N GLN A 221 22.83 -11.14 -20.68
CA GLN A 221 23.26 -10.24 -21.77
C GLN A 221 22.21 -9.24 -22.28
N LYS A 222 20.97 -9.21 -21.75
CA LYS A 222 19.90 -8.35 -22.30
C LYS A 222 19.27 -7.31 -21.38
N GLN A 223 19.75 -7.14 -20.14
CA GLN A 223 19.28 -6.05 -19.29
C GLN A 223 20.45 -5.15 -18.90
N GLY A 224 20.62 -4.08 -19.69
CA GLY A 224 21.41 -2.93 -19.26
C GLY A 224 20.76 -2.26 -18.04
N PRO A 225 21.52 -1.53 -17.21
CA PRO A 225 21.00 -0.91 -15.99
C PRO A 225 19.87 0.07 -16.34
N LEU A 226 18.73 -0.06 -15.65
CA LEU A 226 17.66 0.93 -15.66
C LEU A 226 18.25 2.30 -15.30
N ASN A 227 18.28 3.21 -16.27
CA ASN A 227 18.81 4.56 -16.10
C ASN A 227 17.78 5.41 -15.33
N MET A 228 17.89 5.41 -13.99
CA MET A 228 17.04 6.20 -13.08
C MET A 228 17.10 7.72 -13.34
N ASN A 229 18.13 8.24 -14.02
CA ASN A 229 18.26 9.67 -14.29
C ASN A 229 17.29 10.16 -15.38
N ALA A 230 16.76 9.27 -16.23
CA ALA A 230 15.82 9.67 -17.29
C ALA A 230 14.43 10.04 -16.75
N PHE A 231 14.02 9.45 -15.61
CA PHE A 231 12.70 9.69 -15.02
C PHE A 231 12.65 10.97 -14.18
N VAL A 232 13.75 11.32 -13.52
CA VAL A 232 13.86 12.51 -12.66
C VAL A 232 13.84 13.81 -13.46
N ASN A 233 14.32 13.80 -14.70
CA ASN A 233 14.39 15.00 -15.54
C ASN A 233 13.05 15.41 -16.20
N GLN A 234 12.01 14.58 -16.15
CA GLN A 234 10.70 14.92 -16.74
C GLN A 234 9.71 15.60 -15.78
N LEU A 235 10.07 15.82 -14.50
CA LEU A 235 9.19 16.38 -13.47
C LEU A 235 9.61 17.78 -12.96
N GLN A 236 10.42 18.52 -13.72
CA GLN A 236 10.72 19.91 -13.37
C GLN A 236 9.49 20.80 -13.65
N LEU A 237 8.71 21.07 -12.61
CA LEU A 237 7.71 22.15 -12.61
C LEU A 237 8.45 23.51 -12.55
N PRO A 238 7.99 24.54 -13.30
CA PRO A 238 8.61 25.86 -13.28
C PRO A 238 8.46 26.55 -11.91
N LYS A 239 9.48 27.34 -11.57
CA LYS A 239 9.63 28.12 -10.33
C LYS A 239 8.50 29.14 -10.14
#